data_AF-A0A7X8VBN8-F1
#
_entry.id   AF-A0A7X8VBN8-F1
#
_cell.length_a   1.000
_cell.length_b   1.000
_cell.length_c   1.000
_cell.angle_alpha   90.00
_cell.angle_beta   90.00
_cell.angle_gamma   90.00
#
_symmetry.space_group_name_H-M   'P 1'
#
loop_
_entity.id
_entity.type
_entity.pdbx_description
1 polymer ?
#
loop_
_entity_poly.entity_id
_entity_poly.type
_entity_poly.pdbx_seq_one_letter_code
_entity_poly.pdbx_strand_id
1 'polypeptide(L)' 'MKKNRFSKLIVALIVLLNTGFAIGVLYVFLRVGSEPTALVAAWFAFTTGELWMLAGIKKSKLKKEENYERENY' A
#
# COMPACT_ATOMS: atom_id res chain seq x y z
N MET A 1 21.61 5.99 -20.06
CA MET A 1 20.24 6.49 -19.81
C MET A 1 19.24 5.36 -20.08
N LYS A 2 18.52 4.86 -19.05
CA LYS A 2 17.17 4.21 -19.17
C LYS A 2 16.63 3.84 -17.77
N LYS A 3 16.26 4.86 -16.97
CA LYS A 3 15.60 4.73 -15.66
C LYS A 3 14.10 4.35 -15.74
N ASN A 4 13.62 3.85 -16.88
CA ASN A 4 12.16 3.74 -17.17
C ASN A 4 11.62 2.30 -17.20
N ARG A 5 12.43 1.28 -16.88
CA ARG A 5 12.01 -0.13 -16.93
C ARG A 5 11.32 -0.59 -15.64
N PHE A 6 11.72 -0.05 -14.49
CA PHE A 6 11.11 -0.37 -13.20
C PHE A 6 9.65 0.12 -13.10
N SER A 7 9.34 1.33 -13.59
CA SER A 7 7.95 1.82 -13.57
C SER A 7 6.98 0.93 -14.34
N LYS A 8 7.33 0.41 -15.52
CA LYS A 8 6.36 -0.35 -16.32
C LYS A 8 6.07 -1.73 -15.74
N LEU A 9 7.09 -2.43 -15.21
CA LEU A 9 6.90 -3.73 -14.59
C LEU A 9 6.14 -3.63 -13.27
N ILE A 10 6.49 -2.67 -12.42
CA ILE A 10 5.77 -2.44 -11.16
C ILE A 10 4.33 -2.00 -11.44
N VAL A 11 4.09 -1.12 -12.41
CA VAL A 11 2.73 -0.73 -12.79
C VAL A 11 1.94 -1.93 -13.32
N ALA A 12 2.53 -2.76 -14.18
CA ALA A 12 1.88 -3.98 -14.67
C ALA A 12 1.57 -4.98 -13.53
N LEU A 13 2.50 -5.15 -12.58
CA LEU A 13 2.30 -5.98 -11.40
C LEU A 13 1.14 -5.47 -10.55
N ILE A 14 1.10 -4.16 -10.26
CA ILE A 14 0.02 -3.53 -9.47
C ILE A 14 -1.34 -3.74 -10.15
N VAL A 15 -1.42 -3.57 -11.47
CA VAL A 15 -2.65 -3.77 -12.24
C VAL A 15 -3.08 -5.23 -12.18
N LEU A 16 -2.17 -6.17 -12.47
CA LEU A 16 -2.46 -7.61 -12.44
C LEU A 16 -2.95 -8.05 -11.06
N LEU A 17 -2.30 -7.56 -10.01
CA LEU A 17 -2.62 -7.88 -8.62
C LEU A 17 -4.01 -7.34 -8.22
N ASN A 18 -4.37 -6.13 -8.64
CA ASN A 18 -5.72 -5.57 -8.42
C ASN A 18 -6.80 -6.31 -9.23
N THR A 19 -6.53 -6.63 -10.50
CA THR A 19 -7.46 -7.40 -11.33
C THR A 19 -7.68 -8.80 -10.76
N GLY A 20 -6.61 -9.48 -10.33
CA GLY A 20 -6.69 -10.78 -9.68
C GLY A 20 -7.48 -10.74 -8.38
N PHE A 21 -7.27 -9.70 -7.56
CA PHE A 21 -8.04 -9.48 -6.35
C PHE A 21 -9.54 -9.32 -6.62
N ALA A 22 -9.92 -8.49 -7.60
CA ALA A 22 -11.32 -8.30 -7.98
C ALA A 22 -11.97 -9.62 -8.48
N ILE A 23 -11.26 -10.41 -9.29
CA ILE A 23 -11.72 -11.72 -9.74
C ILE A 23 -11.89 -12.68 -8.54
N GLY A 24 -10.95 -12.68 -7.60
CA GLY A 24 -11.03 -13.48 -6.38
C GLY A 24 -12.24 -13.11 -5.51
N VAL A 25 -12.50 -11.82 -5.33
CA VAL A 25 -13.67 -11.31 -4.61
C VAL A 25 -14.97 -11.75 -5.29
N LEU A 26 -15.07 -11.60 -6.61
CA LEU A 26 -16.22 -12.07 -7.39
C LEU A 26 -16.41 -13.58 -7.27
N TYR A 27 -15.34 -14.37 -7.34
CA TYR A 27 -15.41 -15.82 -7.19
C TYR A 27 -15.90 -16.25 -5.80
N VAL A 28 -15.37 -15.64 -4.74
CA VAL A 28 -15.81 -15.92 -3.37
C VAL A 28 -17.26 -15.48 -3.17
N PHE A 29 -17.65 -14.33 -3.72
CA PHE A 29 -19.02 -13.85 -3.68
C PHE A 29 -20.00 -14.84 -4.34
N LEU A 30 -19.66 -15.38 -5.51
CA LEU A 30 -20.46 -16.41 -6.20
C LEU A 30 -20.57 -17.72 -5.40
N ARG A 31 -19.55 -18.07 -4.61
CA ARG A 31 -19.52 -19.29 -3.79
C ARG A 31 -20.24 -19.17 -2.44
N VAL A 32 -20.18 -18.01 -1.80
CA VAL A 32 -20.64 -17.81 -0.42
C VAL A 32 -21.99 -17.07 -0.36
N GLY A 33 -22.33 -16.29 -1.40
CA GLY A 33 -23.55 -15.48 -1.45
C GLY A 33 -23.57 -14.31 -0.45
N SER A 34 -22.47 -14.09 0.27
CA SER A 34 -22.27 -13.00 1.22
C SER A 34 -20.99 -12.25 0.86
N GLU A 35 -20.96 -10.96 1.17
CA GLU A 35 -19.82 -10.10 0.84
C GLU A 35 -18.55 -10.56 1.56
N PRO A 36 -17.43 -10.79 0.84
CA PRO A 36 -16.18 -11.24 1.44
C PRO A 36 -15.42 -10.09 2.11
N THR A 37 -16.03 -9.49 3.15
CA THR A 37 -15.51 -8.34 3.89
C THR A 37 -14.12 -8.59 4.49
N ALA A 38 -13.84 -9.81 4.94
CA ALA A 38 -12.52 -10.19 5.47
C ALA A 38 -11.40 -10.13 4.41
N LEU A 39 -11.67 -10.58 3.17
CA LEU A 39 -10.70 -10.54 2.07
C LEU A 39 -10.44 -9.09 1.63
N VAL A 40 -11.50 -8.27 1.60
CA VAL A 40 -11.41 -6.84 1.31
C VAL A 40 -10.61 -6.10 2.38
N ALA A 41 -10.91 -6.34 3.65
CA ALA A 41 -10.19 -5.73 4.75
C ALA A 41 -8.71 -6.12 4.75
N ALA A 42 -8.40 -7.41 4.56
CA ALA A 42 -7.02 -7.89 4.47
C ALA A 42 -6.25 -7.26 3.30
N TRP A 43 -6.89 -7.13 2.14
CA TRP A 43 -6.31 -6.51 0.95
C TRP A 43 -5.94 -5.04 1.18
N PHE A 44 -6.88 -4.24 1.68
CA PHE A 44 -6.64 -2.83 1.96
C PHE A 44 -5.68 -2.63 3.13
N ALA A 45 -5.73 -3.47 4.16
CA ALA A 45 -4.77 -3.44 5.26
C ALA A 45 -3.35 -3.74 4.77
N PHE A 46 -3.19 -4.70 3.86
CA PHE A 46 -1.90 -5.02 3.25
C PHE A 46 -1.36 -3.86 2.40
N THR A 47 -2.16 -3.32 1.48
CA THR A 47 -1.69 -2.25 0.58
C THR A 47 -1.47 -0.90 1.30
N THR A 48 -2.20 -0.66 2.39
CA THR A 48 -2.14 0.63 3.12
C THR A 48 -1.22 0.58 4.34
N GLY A 49 -1.06 -0.59 4.97
CA GLY A 49 -0.33 -0.75 6.23
C GLY A 49 1.16 -0.43 6.11
N GLU A 50 1.83 -0.97 5.09
CA GLU A 50 3.28 -0.75 4.89
C GLU A 50 3.60 0.72 4.58
N LEU A 51 2.74 1.40 3.82
CA LEU A 51 2.91 2.82 3.51
C LEU A 51 2.68 3.71 4.73
N TRP A 52 1.67 3.39 5.54
CA TRP A 52 1.37 4.12 6.78
C TRP A 52 2.51 4.01 7.80
N MET A 53 3.10 2.82 7.93
CA MET A 53 4.26 2.59 8.80
C MET A 53 5.47 3.42 8.35
N LEU A 54 5.79 3.43 7.06
CA LEU A 54 6.90 4.22 6.51
C LEU A 54 6.65 5.73 6.62
N ALA A 55 5.43 6.18 6.38
CA ALA A 55 5.03 7.58 6.56
C ALA A 55 5.17 8.02 8.03
N GLY A 56 4.81 7.15 8.98
CA GLY A 56 4.99 7.39 10.41
C GLY A 56 6.46 7.57 10.80
N ILE A 57 7.34 6.66 10.35
CA ILE A 57 8.78 6.76 10.63
C ILE A 57 9.38 8.04 10.02
N LYS A 58 8.99 8.39 8.79
CA LYS A 58 9.44 9.64 8.14
C LYS A 58 9.00 10.88 8.91
N LYS A 59 7.75 10.91 9.38
CA LYS A 59 7.22 12.01 10.20
C LYS A 59 7.97 12.17 11.53
N SER A 60 8.32 11.06 12.19
CA SER A 60 9.09 11.09 13.43
C SER A 60 10.53 11.59 13.24
N LYS A 61 11.17 11.26 12.11
CA LYS A 61 12.51 11.77 11.77
C LYS A 61 12.50 13.29 11.55
N LEU A 62 11.57 13.79 10.75
CA LEU A 62 11.41 15.23 10.48
C LEU A 62 11.18 16.04 11.77
N LYS A 63 10.32 15.53 12.68
CA LYS A 63 10.11 16.17 13.99
C LYS A 63 11.37 16.23 14.84
N LYS A 64 12.24 15.22 14.75
CA LYS A 64 13.48 15.18 15.52
C LYS A 64 14.51 16.15 14.95
N GLU A 65 14.58 16.29 13.63
CA GLU A 65 15.40 17.29 12.94
C GLU A 65 14.94 18.72 13.27
N GLU A 66 13.64 19.02 13.21
CA GLU A 66 13.10 20.34 13.58
C GLU A 66 13.41 20.72 15.05
N ASN A 67 13.33 19.77 16.00
CA ASN A 67 13.67 20.08 17.40
C ASN A 67 15.16 20.32 17.59
N TYR A 68 16.02 19.56 16.89
CA TYR A 68 17.46 19.79 16.90
C TYR A 68 17.82 21.18 16.36
N GLU A 69 17.23 21.58 15.23
CA GLU A 69 17.45 22.91 14.66
C GLU A 69 16.98 24.03 15.60
N ARG A 70 15.86 23.84 16.32
CA ARG A 70 15.36 24.82 17.31
C ARG A 70 16.15 24.89 18.62
N GLU A 71 16.83 23.83 19.04
CA GLU A 71 17.68 23.85 20.24
C GLU A 71 19.08 24.42 19.95
N ASN A 72 19.52 24.42 18.69
CA ASN A 72 20.84 24.92 18.27
C ASN A 72 20.81 26.35 17.70
N TYR A 73 19.67 27.03 17.78
CA TYR A 73 19.44 28.44 17.42
C TYR A 73 18.91 29.21 18.62
#